data_AF-A0A936SNZ7-F1
#
_entry.id   AF-A0A936SNZ7-F1
#
_cell.length_a   1.000
_cell.length_b   1.000
_cell.length_c   1.000
_cell.angle_alpha   90.00
_cell.angle_beta   90.00
_cell.angle_gamma   90.00
#
_symmetry.space_group_name_H-M   'P 1'
#
loop_
_entity.id
_entity.type
_entity.pdbx_description
1 polymer ?
#
loop_
_entity_poly.entity_id
_entity_poly.type
_entity_poly.pdbx_seq_one_letter_code
_entity_poly.pdbx_strand_id
1 'polypeptide(L)'
;MPKLRKVLASEAADWPCSPPPRTAQPSTATLQNLLKRLPDRRGITRIDRAGAAGGEHAWRGRVYTRGVELHRQFADALYGGPAGALRAAVAWRDGMRQLAGPAPEGSRSQSLGRPPFRFR
;
A
#
# COMPACT_ATOMS: atom_id res chain seq x y z
N MET A 1 29.62 9.75 5.60
CA MET A 1 29.03 9.20 6.84
C MET A 1 28.46 10.37 7.64
N PRO A 2 27.15 10.42 7.94
CA PRO A 2 26.58 11.52 8.70
C PRO A 2 27.08 11.49 10.16
N LYS A 3 27.52 12.63 10.68
CA LYS A 3 27.98 12.78 12.07
C LYS A 3 26.78 13.04 12.98
N LEU A 4 26.47 12.08 13.85
CA LEU A 4 25.42 12.21 14.85
C LEU A 4 26.01 12.83 16.13
N ARG A 5 25.35 13.87 16.67
CA ARG A 5 25.69 14.48 17.98
C ARG A 5 24.45 14.50 18.87
N LYS A 6 24.66 14.42 20.19
CA LYS A 6 23.59 14.59 21.19
C LYS A 6 23.33 16.09 21.37
N VAL A 7 22.06 16.49 21.33
CA VAL A 7 21.59 17.88 21.52
C VAL A 7 20.87 17.95 22.87
N LEU A 8 21.08 19.04 23.63
CA LEU A 8 20.42 19.27 24.92
C LEU A 8 18.95 19.67 24.71
N ALA A 9 18.08 19.36 25.68
CA ALA A 9 16.64 19.59 25.55
C ALA A 9 16.28 21.07 25.30
N SER A 10 17.02 22.01 25.91
CA SER A 10 16.84 23.46 25.72
C SER A 10 17.15 23.90 24.29
N GLU A 11 18.24 23.38 23.71
CA GLU A 11 18.64 23.66 22.31
C GLU A 11 17.61 23.09 21.32
N ALA A 12 16.96 21.97 21.65
CA ALA A 12 15.88 21.40 20.83
C ALA A 12 14.57 22.20 20.89
N ALA A 13 14.34 22.98 21.95
CA ALA A 13 13.11 23.76 22.14
C ALA A 13 13.11 25.05 21.30
N ASP A 14 14.29 25.62 21.06
CA ASP A 14 14.49 26.81 20.22
C ASP A 14 14.52 26.50 18.72
N TRP A 15 14.47 25.22 18.34
CA TRP A 15 14.30 24.87 16.94
C TRP A 15 12.96 25.42 16.47
N PRO A 16 12.89 26.01 15.26
CA PRO A 16 11.64 26.51 14.72
C PRO A 16 10.67 25.34 14.58
N CYS A 17 9.89 25.11 15.64
CA CYS A 17 8.78 24.19 15.66
C CYS A 17 7.64 24.93 14.98
N SER A 18 7.83 25.27 13.70
CA SER A 18 6.69 25.41 12.82
C SER A 18 6.04 24.03 12.84
N PRO A 19 4.83 23.87 13.39
CA PRO A 19 4.07 22.67 13.08
C PRO A 19 4.11 22.57 11.55
N PRO A 20 4.47 21.41 10.97
CA PRO A 20 4.36 21.27 9.53
C PRO A 20 2.95 21.76 9.17
N PRO A 21 2.80 22.69 8.21
CA PRO A 21 1.52 23.33 7.93
C PRO A 21 0.52 22.20 7.84
N ARG A 22 -0.44 22.14 8.79
CA ARG A 22 -1.36 21.01 9.01
C ARG A 22 -1.69 20.44 7.64
N THR A 23 -0.96 19.39 7.23
CA THR A 23 -0.80 19.12 5.80
C THR A 23 -2.17 18.75 5.34
N ALA A 24 -2.79 19.62 4.56
CA ALA A 24 -4.16 19.48 4.10
C ALA A 24 -4.31 18.02 3.70
N GLN A 25 -5.01 17.24 4.53
CA GLN A 25 -5.14 15.82 4.29
C GLN A 25 -5.69 15.75 2.86
N PRO A 26 -4.99 15.08 1.92
CA PRO A 26 -5.45 15.07 0.55
C PRO A 26 -6.88 14.56 0.59
N SER A 27 -7.81 15.44 0.19
CA SER A 27 -9.23 15.18 0.31
C SER A 27 -9.51 13.77 -0.23
N THR A 28 -10.44 13.04 0.38
CA THR A 28 -10.80 11.69 -0.05
C THR A 28 -11.06 11.62 -1.57
N ALA A 29 -11.53 12.72 -2.18
CA ALA A 29 -11.68 12.90 -3.62
C ALA A 29 -10.36 12.81 -4.42
N THR A 30 -9.27 13.41 -3.93
CA THR A 30 -7.94 13.36 -4.56
C THR A 30 -7.40 11.92 -4.59
N LEU A 31 -7.57 11.18 -3.48
CA LEU A 31 -7.15 9.77 -3.41
C LEU A 31 -8.01 8.87 -4.30
N GLN A 32 -9.31 9.11 -4.34
CA GLN A 32 -10.20 8.40 -5.26
C GLN A 32 -9.83 8.67 -6.72
N ASN A 33 -9.46 9.90 -7.08
CA ASN A 33 -9.01 10.21 -8.44
C ASN A 33 -7.69 9.52 -8.80
N LEU A 34 -6.74 9.42 -7.87
CA LEU A 34 -5.51 8.66 -8.07
C LEU A 34 -5.79 7.16 -8.26
N LEU A 35 -6.65 6.57 -7.42
CA LEU A 35 -7.09 5.19 -7.60
C LEU A 35 -7.81 4.99 -8.93
N LYS A 36 -8.60 5.97 -9.37
CA LYS A 36 -9.34 5.90 -10.65
C LYS A 36 -8.42 5.81 -11.86
N ARG A 37 -7.27 6.48 -11.81
CA ARG A 37 -6.25 6.50 -12.87
C ARG A 37 -5.40 5.23 -12.94
N LEU A 38 -5.45 4.36 -11.93
CA LEU A 38 -4.71 3.09 -11.97
C LEU A 38 -5.39 2.11 -12.94
N PRO A 39 -4.65 1.55 -13.91
CA PRO A 39 -5.21 0.57 -14.87
C PRO A 39 -5.64 -0.73 -14.18
N ASP A 40 -4.97 -1.09 -13.09
CA ASP A 40 -5.37 -2.19 -12.21
C ASP A 40 -5.36 -1.73 -10.76
N ARG A 41 -6.49 -1.92 -10.05
CA ARG A 41 -6.65 -1.62 -8.62
C ARG A 41 -6.51 -2.84 -7.74
N ARG A 42 -6.37 -4.04 -8.32
CA ARG A 42 -6.27 -5.29 -7.56
C ARG A 42 -5.06 -5.25 -6.64
N GLY A 43 -5.28 -5.70 -5.41
CA GLY A 43 -4.25 -5.79 -4.39
C GLY A 43 -3.80 -4.46 -3.79
N ILE A 44 -4.47 -3.34 -4.04
CA ILE A 44 -4.22 -2.09 -3.29
C ILE A 44 -5.39 -1.85 -2.34
N THR A 45 -5.11 -1.72 -1.04
CA THR A 45 -6.13 -1.52 0.00
C THR A 45 -5.72 -0.38 0.91
N ARG A 46 -6.65 0.55 1.15
CA ARG A 46 -6.49 1.60 2.16
C ARG A 46 -6.78 1.04 3.54
N ILE A 47 -5.92 1.36 4.50
CA ILE A 47 -6.11 1.04 5.91
C ILE A 47 -6.22 2.37 6.65
N ASP A 48 -7.43 2.66 7.13
CA ASP A 48 -7.71 3.76 8.03
C ASP A 48 -8.25 3.16 9.33
N ARG A 49 -7.36 2.90 10.29
CA ARG A 49 -7.77 2.43 11.62
C ARG A 49 -7.92 3.63 12.54
N ALA A 50 -9.16 4.04 12.81
CA ALA A 50 -9.44 4.99 13.88
C ALA A 50 -9.26 4.29 15.23
N GLY A 51 -8.20 4.62 15.96
CA GLY A 51 -7.94 4.12 17.31
C GLY A 51 -7.53 5.26 18.25
N ALA A 52 -7.80 5.11 19.54
CA ALA A 52 -7.58 6.12 20.58
C ALA A 52 -6.12 6.60 20.72
N ALA A 53 -5.15 5.90 20.12
CA ALA A 53 -3.72 6.22 20.15
C ALA A 53 -3.21 7.00 18.92
N GLY A 54 -4.11 7.60 18.13
CA GLY A 54 -3.75 8.23 16.85
C GLY A 54 -3.82 7.19 15.75
N GLY A 55 -4.83 7.31 14.89
CA GLY A 55 -5.16 6.28 13.91
C GLY A 55 -4.00 5.92 12.98
N GLU A 56 -3.83 4.62 12.74
CA GLU A 56 -2.87 4.13 11.76
C GLU A 56 -3.47 4.31 10.36
N HIS A 57 -2.87 5.24 9.60
CA HIS A 57 -3.22 5.53 8.23
C HIS A 57 -2.15 4.98 7.30
N ALA A 58 -2.50 3.96 6.52
CA ALA A 58 -1.54 3.28 5.65
C ALA A 58 -2.19 2.76 4.38
N TRP A 59 -1.37 2.52 3.37
CA TRP A 59 -1.74 1.72 2.20
C TRP A 59 -1.12 0.33 2.29
N ARG A 60 -1.87 -0.69 1.91
CA ARG A 60 -1.40 -2.07 1.81
C ARG A 60 -1.39 -2.48 0.34
N GLY A 61 -0.23 -2.91 -0.13
CA GLY A 61 -0.07 -3.63 -1.39
C GLY A 61 -0.15 -5.13 -1.16
N ARG A 62 -0.80 -5.85 -2.06
CA ARG A 62 -0.93 -7.31 -2.13
C ARG A 62 -0.64 -7.78 -3.55
N VAL A 63 0.14 -8.84 -3.67
CA VAL A 63 0.43 -9.54 -4.92
C VAL A 63 0.19 -11.02 -4.71
N TYR A 64 -0.65 -11.59 -5.56
CA TYR A 64 -0.89 -13.03 -5.62
C TYR A 64 -0.05 -13.59 -6.75
N THR A 65 0.93 -14.44 -6.45
CA THR A 65 1.80 -15.06 -7.44
C THR A 65 2.04 -16.53 -7.11
N ARG A 66 1.88 -17.43 -8.08
CA ARG A 66 2.19 -18.87 -7.97
C ARG A 66 1.65 -19.53 -6.69
N GLY A 67 0.44 -19.15 -6.27
CA GLY A 67 -0.21 -19.69 -5.05
C GLY A 67 0.22 -19.04 -3.73
N VAL A 68 1.06 -18.01 -3.75
CA VAL A 68 1.53 -17.28 -2.56
C VAL A 68 0.97 -15.85 -2.56
N GLU A 69 0.49 -15.39 -1.39
CA GLU A 69 0.13 -13.99 -1.14
C GLU A 69 1.33 -13.25 -0.52
N LEU A 70 1.87 -12.28 -1.25
CA LEU A 70 2.84 -11.32 -0.73
C LEU A 70 2.11 -10.03 -0.39
N HIS A 71 2.34 -9.46 0.78
CA HIS A 71 1.79 -8.15 1.13
C HIS A 71 2.81 -7.25 1.82
N ARG A 72 2.62 -5.93 1.68
CA ARG A 72 3.42 -4.93 2.37
C ARG A 72 2.58 -3.71 2.72
N GLN A 73 2.84 -3.13 3.88
CA GLN A 73 2.19 -1.91 4.37
C GLN A 73 3.10 -0.70 4.22
N PHE A 74 2.49 0.44 3.90
CA PHE A 74 3.12 1.73 3.63
C PHE A 74 2.38 2.78 4.45
N ALA A 75 2.96 3.16 5.60
CA ALA A 75 2.35 4.14 6.50
C ALA A 75 2.45 5.56 5.93
N ASP A 76 1.36 6.34 5.99
CA ASP A 76 1.32 7.69 5.45
C ASP A 76 2.39 8.60 6.07
N ALA A 77 2.64 8.44 7.37
CA ALA A 77 3.66 9.20 8.11
C ALA A 77 5.08 9.03 7.55
N LEU A 78 5.39 7.85 7.00
CA LEU A 78 6.73 7.53 6.48
C LEU A 78 6.93 7.96 5.01
N TYR A 79 5.84 8.11 4.26
CA TYR A 79 5.88 8.35 2.81
C TYR A 79 5.37 9.73 2.41
N GLY A 80 5.33 10.70 3.33
CA GLY A 80 4.92 12.07 3.03
C GLY A 80 3.41 12.21 2.78
N GLY A 81 2.61 11.37 3.44
CA GLY A 81 1.15 11.40 3.41
C GLY A 81 0.50 10.33 2.54
N PRO A 82 -0.85 10.37 2.43
CA PRO A 82 -1.64 9.31 1.79
C PRO A 82 -1.31 9.09 0.32
N ALA A 83 -1.01 10.16 -0.42
CA ALA A 83 -0.68 10.07 -1.83
C ALA A 83 0.71 9.47 -2.06
N GLY A 84 1.68 9.78 -1.20
CA GLY A 84 3.02 9.20 -1.27
C GLY A 84 3.02 7.71 -0.90
N ALA A 85 2.29 7.34 0.15
CA ALA A 85 2.10 5.94 0.53
C ALA A 85 1.36 5.14 -0.56
N LEU A 86 0.36 5.72 -1.22
CA LEU A 86 -0.30 5.08 -2.37
C LEU A 86 0.67 4.83 -3.52
N ARG A 87 1.48 5.82 -3.90
CA ARG A 87 2.48 5.68 -4.97
C ARG A 87 3.51 4.59 -4.64
N ALA A 88 3.98 4.55 -3.39
CA ALA A 88 4.91 3.51 -2.95
C ALA A 88 4.28 2.10 -3.00
N ALA A 89 3.02 1.97 -2.56
CA ALA A 89 2.30 0.70 -2.60
C ALA A 89 2.10 0.19 -4.05
N VAL A 90 1.74 1.08 -4.98
CA VAL A 90 1.60 0.76 -6.40
C VAL A 90 2.94 0.35 -7.00
N ALA A 91 3.99 1.14 -6.80
CA ALA A 91 5.32 0.85 -7.34
C ALA A 91 5.86 -0.50 -6.82
N TRP A 92 5.68 -0.78 -5.53
CA TRP A 92 6.06 -2.06 -4.95
C TRP A 92 5.26 -3.23 -5.56
N ARG A 93 3.94 -3.08 -5.68
CA ARG A 93 3.08 -4.12 -6.28
C ARG A 93 3.50 -4.41 -7.72
N ASP A 94 3.70 -3.38 -8.52
CA ASP A 94 4.03 -3.51 -9.93
C ASP A 94 5.43 -4.11 -10.11
N GLY A 95 6.40 -3.70 -9.29
CA GLY A 95 7.72 -4.35 -9.24
C GLY A 95 7.65 -5.82 -8.85
N MET A 96 6.85 -6.18 -7.84
CA MET A 96 6.66 -7.58 -7.43
C MET A 96 5.97 -8.43 -8.50
N ARG A 97 5.04 -7.85 -9.26
CA ARG A 97 4.40 -8.51 -10.41
C ARG A 97 5.37 -8.71 -11.56
N GLN A 98 6.23 -7.73 -11.84
CA GLN A 98 7.28 -7.87 -12.84
C GLN A 98 8.29 -8.97 -12.45
N LEU A 99 8.72 -8.98 -11.19
CA LEU A 99 9.61 -10.03 -10.65
C LEU A 99 8.97 -11.42 -10.66
N ALA A 100 7.67 -11.52 -10.39
CA ALA A 100 6.94 -12.78 -10.48
C ALA A 100 6.85 -13.36 -11.91
N GLY A 101 7.06 -12.52 -12.93
CA GLY A 101 6.83 -12.83 -14.32
C GLY A 101 5.34 -12.85 -14.69
N PRO A 102 4.99 -12.98 -15.98
CA PRO A 102 3.61 -13.19 -16.40
C PRO A 102 3.06 -14.44 -15.68
N ALA A 103 1.80 -14.36 -15.23
CA ALA A 103 1.11 -15.54 -14.73
C ALA A 103 1.20 -16.64 -15.80
N PRO A 104 1.48 -17.91 -15.43
CA PRO A 104 1.49 -18.98 -16.42
C PRO A 104 0.15 -18.97 -17.15
N GLU A 105 0.21 -18.74 -18.46
CA GLU A 105 -0.90 -18.72 -19.41
C GLU A 105 -1.49 -20.13 -19.49
N GLY A 106 -2.23 -20.55 -18.46
CA GLY A 106 -2.57 -21.97 -18.33
C GLY A 106 -3.52 -22.36 -17.20
N SER A 107 -3.85 -21.48 -16.26
CA SER A 107 -5.02 -21.70 -15.40
C SER A 107 -6.29 -21.09 -16.00
N ARG A 108 -6.53 -21.37 -17.29
CA ARG A 108 -7.91 -21.60 -17.72
C ARG A 108 -8.32 -22.81 -16.91
N SER A 109 -9.24 -22.63 -15.97
CA SER A 109 -9.91 -23.73 -15.29
C SER A 109 -10.24 -24.79 -16.34
N GLN A 110 -9.48 -25.88 -16.37
CA GLN A 110 -9.99 -27.10 -16.94
C GLN A 110 -11.15 -27.42 -16.00
N SER A 111 -12.35 -27.00 -16.40
CA SER A 111 -13.57 -27.66 -16.03
C SER A 111 -13.34 -29.13 -16.32
N LEU A 112 -12.80 -29.85 -15.33
CA LEU A 112 -12.88 -31.30 -15.26
C LEU A 112 -14.37 -31.57 -15.36
N GLY A 113 -14.79 -31.94 -16.56
CA GLY A 113 -16.16 -32.28 -16.88
C GLY A 113 -16.62 -33.28 -15.83
N ARG A 114 -17.54 -32.84 -14.99
CA ARG A 114 -18.25 -33.71 -14.06
C ARG A 114 -18.93 -34.77 -14.93
N PRO A 115 -18.55 -36.04 -14.88
CA PRO A 115 -19.25 -37.04 -15.69
C PRO A 115 -20.72 -37.09 -15.25
N PRO A 116 -21.67 -37.26 -16.17
CA PRO A 116 -23.06 -37.43 -15.79
C PRO A 116 -23.18 -38.74 -15.01
N PHE A 117 -23.50 -38.63 -13.72
CA PHE A 117 -23.93 -39.77 -12.92
C PHE A 117 -25.21 -40.33 -13.53
N ARG A 118 -25.11 -41.46 -14.24
CA ARG A 118 -26.28 -42.28 -14.60
C ARG A 118 -26.71 -43.04 -13.34
N PHE A 119 -27.86 -42.68 -12.78
CA PHE A 119 -28.59 -43.56 -11.88
C PHE A 119 -29.33 -44.61 -12.72
N ARG A 120 -29.24 -45.87 -12.29
CA ARG A 120 -29.89 -47.04 -12.86
C ARG A 120 -31.21 -47.28 -12.16
#